data_AF-A0A7X7NJK4-F1
#
_entry.id   AF-A0A7X7NJK4-F1
#
_cell.length_a   1.000
_cell.length_b   1.000
_cell.length_c   1.000
_cell.angle_alpha   90.00
_cell.angle_beta   90.00
_cell.angle_gamma   90.00
#
_symmetry.space_group_name_H-M   'P 1'
#
loop_
_entity.id
_entity.type
_entity.pdbx_description
1 polymer ?
#
loop_
_entity_poly.entity_id
_entity_poly.type
_entity_poly.pdbx_seq_one_letter_code
_entity_poly.pdbx_strand_id
1 'polypeptide(L)'
;MNQISITKKSIIAAVCLALCVVLPQAFHAIPNAGSIYLPMHIPVLLSGLICGWSFGLLVGILGPILSSLFTGMPPVAVLPTMVVELAIYGLMAGLLFHLINTKKLTLDLYISLIGAMLVGRVVAGLVRAFIFSPGQVTMKAWVTSYFVTALPGIVIQLILIPA
;
A
#
# COMPACT_ATOMS: atom_id res chain seq x y z
N MET A 1 12.41 21.28 0.96
CA MET A 1 12.00 20.62 -0.30
C MET A 1 11.10 21.59 -1.06
N ASN A 2 11.38 21.88 -2.33
CA ASN A 2 10.51 22.73 -3.15
C ASN A 2 9.10 22.14 -3.19
N GLN A 3 8.08 22.97 -3.00
CA GLN A 3 6.68 22.58 -3.12
C GLN A 3 6.43 22.06 -4.56
N ILE A 4 6.19 20.76 -4.69
CA ILE A 4 5.83 20.14 -5.98
C ILE A 4 4.44 20.68 -6.37
N SER A 5 4.32 21.20 -7.60
CA SER A 5 3.03 21.71 -8.09
C SER A 5 1.97 20.62 -8.16
N ILE A 6 0.70 21.02 -8.06
CA ILE A 6 -0.44 20.10 -8.11
C ILE A 6 -0.44 19.27 -9.41
N THR A 7 -0.05 19.87 -10.53
CA THR A 7 0.06 19.20 -11.83
C THR A 7 1.12 18.10 -11.83
N LYS A 8 2.28 18.33 -11.19
CA LYS A 8 3.30 17.29 -11.09
C LYS A 8 2.83 16.15 -10.18
N LYS A 9 2.16 16.46 -9.07
CA LYS A 9 1.58 15.46 -8.17
C LYS A 9 0.54 14.59 -8.87
N SER A 10 -0.35 15.18 -9.67
CA SER A 10 -1.36 14.42 -10.40
C SER A 10 -0.74 13.49 -11.45
N ILE A 11 0.30 13.93 -12.16
CA ILE A 11 1.03 13.08 -13.12
C ILE A 11 1.69 11.90 -12.40
N ILE A 12 2.38 12.14 -11.28
CA ILE A 12 3.02 11.07 -10.49
C ILE A 12 1.96 10.10 -9.97
N ALA A 13 0.85 10.60 -9.42
CA ALA A 13 -0.25 9.76 -8.96
C ALA A 13 -0.86 8.91 -10.08
N ALA A 14 -1.01 9.47 -11.29
CA ALA A 14 -1.49 8.73 -12.45
C ALA A 14 -0.51 7.62 -12.87
N VAL A 15 0.80 7.89 -12.84
CA VAL A 15 1.82 6.86 -13.06
C VAL A 15 1.74 5.78 -11.99
N CYS A 16 1.60 6.15 -10.71
CA CYS A 16 1.42 5.19 -9.61
C CYS A 16 0.15 4.34 -9.79
N LEU A 17 -0.95 4.91 -10.26
CA LEU A 17 -2.16 4.16 -10.60
C LEU A 17 -1.92 3.17 -11.74
N ALA A 18 -1.22 3.58 -12.80
CA ALA A 18 -0.86 2.68 -13.90
C ALA A 18 0.04 1.53 -13.39
N LEU A 19 1.01 1.84 -12.52
CA LEU A 19 1.86 0.83 -11.89
C LEU A 19 1.08 -0.12 -10.96
N CYS A 20 0.02 0.35 -10.31
CA CYS A 20 -0.89 -0.52 -9.55
C CYS A 20 -1.54 -1.58 -10.43
N VAL A 21 -1.75 -1.31 -11.73
CA VAL A 21 -2.33 -2.28 -12.67
C VAL A 21 -1.23 -3.16 -13.28
N VAL A 22 -0.13 -2.55 -13.76
CA VAL A 22 0.91 -3.25 -14.53
C VAL A 22 1.80 -4.11 -13.65
N LEU A 23 2.24 -3.60 -12.51
CA LEU A 23 3.24 -4.28 -11.67
C LEU A 23 2.75 -5.63 -11.15
N PRO A 24 1.50 -5.79 -10.66
CA PRO A 24 0.99 -7.09 -10.22
C PRO A 24 0.93 -8.14 -11.32
N GLN A 25 0.71 -7.74 -12.59
CA GLN A 25 0.65 -8.69 -13.70
C GLN A 25 1.97 -9.43 -13.89
N ALA A 26 3.10 -8.77 -13.64
CA ALA A 26 4.42 -9.42 -13.69
C ALA A 26 4.56 -10.56 -12.65
N PHE A 27 3.79 -10.51 -11.56
CA PHE A 27 3.81 -11.52 -10.50
C PHE A 27 2.67 -12.53 -10.63
N HIS A 28 1.61 -12.28 -11.41
CA HIS A 28 0.48 -13.21 -11.57
C HIS A 28 0.85 -14.53 -12.25
N ALA A 29 1.97 -14.59 -12.98
CA ALA A 29 2.49 -15.82 -13.54
C ALA A 29 2.93 -16.84 -12.46
N ILE A 30 3.17 -16.38 -11.23
CA ILE A 30 3.64 -17.20 -10.12
C ILE A 30 2.52 -17.33 -9.07
N PRO A 31 2.11 -18.56 -8.68
CA PRO A 31 1.10 -18.76 -7.65
C PRO A 31 1.46 -18.03 -6.35
N ASN A 32 0.48 -17.32 -5.76
CA ASN A 32 0.61 -16.58 -4.50
C ASN A 32 1.62 -15.42 -4.48
N ALA A 33 2.28 -15.10 -5.59
CA ALA A 33 3.29 -14.05 -5.62
C ALA A 33 2.73 -12.67 -5.27
N GLY A 34 1.46 -12.39 -5.58
CA GLY A 34 0.78 -11.15 -5.17
C GLY A 34 0.75 -10.97 -3.64
N SER A 35 0.43 -12.03 -2.89
CA SER A 35 0.42 -12.01 -1.41
C SER A 35 1.81 -12.01 -0.77
N ILE A 36 2.82 -12.49 -1.51
CA ILE A 36 4.20 -12.59 -1.00
C ILE A 36 4.97 -11.29 -1.23
N TYR A 37 4.93 -10.76 -2.45
CA TYR A 37 5.73 -9.62 -2.88
C TYR A 37 5.00 -8.28 -2.77
N LEU A 38 3.68 -8.29 -2.59
CA LEU A 38 2.86 -7.09 -2.37
C LEU A 38 3.08 -5.98 -3.42
N PRO A 39 3.09 -6.28 -4.74
CA PRO A 39 3.50 -5.33 -5.77
C PRO A 39 2.68 -4.02 -5.76
N MET A 40 1.38 -4.07 -5.47
CA MET A 40 0.52 -2.87 -5.43
C MET A 40 0.85 -1.90 -4.28
N HIS A 41 1.48 -2.37 -3.21
CA HIS A 41 1.76 -1.53 -2.05
C HIS A 41 2.88 -0.54 -2.34
N ILE A 42 3.82 -0.89 -3.22
CA ILE A 42 4.95 -0.04 -3.61
C ILE A 42 4.48 1.28 -4.24
N PRO A 43 3.71 1.29 -5.36
CA PRO A 43 3.27 2.54 -5.97
C PRO A 43 2.34 3.34 -5.06
N VAL A 44 1.54 2.69 -4.20
CA VAL A 44 0.66 3.37 -3.24
C VAL A 44 1.48 4.10 -2.18
N LEU A 45 2.42 3.43 -1.52
CA LEU A 45 3.33 4.03 -0.53
C LEU A 45 4.15 5.18 -1.14
N LEU A 46 4.69 4.96 -2.34
CA LEU A 46 5.45 5.97 -3.08
C LEU A 46 4.61 7.22 -3.35
N SER A 47 3.36 7.04 -3.81
CA SER A 47 2.45 8.17 -4.05
C SER A 47 2.12 8.94 -2.77
N GLY A 48 1.96 8.25 -1.63
CA GLY A 48 1.75 8.89 -0.33
C GLY A 48 2.94 9.74 0.10
N LEU A 49 4.15 9.18 0.04
CA LEU A 49 5.39 9.88 0.44
C LEU A 49 5.70 11.08 -0.45
N ILE A 50 5.51 10.97 -1.77
CA ILE A 50 5.89 12.02 -2.73
C ILE A 50 4.78 13.06 -2.93
N CYS A 51 3.54 12.60 -3.13
CA CYS A 51 2.43 13.50 -3.50
C CYS A 51 1.64 13.99 -2.28
N GLY A 52 1.79 13.31 -1.13
CA GLY A 52 1.10 13.60 0.12
C GLY A 52 -0.10 12.69 0.35
N TRP A 53 -0.70 12.81 1.54
CA TRP A 53 -1.75 11.91 2.03
C TRP A 53 -2.99 11.83 1.12
N SER A 54 -3.41 12.95 0.50
CA SER A 54 -4.62 13.00 -0.33
C SER A 54 -4.46 12.20 -1.63
N PHE A 55 -3.33 12.36 -2.31
CA PHE A 55 -3.00 11.57 -3.50
C PHE A 55 -2.70 10.12 -3.12
N GLY A 56 -1.99 9.86 -2.02
CA GLY A 56 -1.74 8.51 -1.54
C GLY A 56 -3.02 7.72 -1.25
N LEU A 57 -3.98 8.35 -0.58
CA LEU A 57 -5.31 7.79 -0.33
C LEU A 57 -6.03 7.49 -1.64
N LEU A 58 -6.07 8.46 -2.56
CA LEU A 58 -6.73 8.30 -3.85
C LEU A 58 -6.13 7.15 -4.67
N VAL A 59 -4.80 7.05 -4.72
CA VAL A 59 -4.09 5.96 -5.40
C VAL A 59 -4.36 4.62 -4.71
N GLY A 60 -4.38 4.59 -3.37
CA GLY A 60 -4.69 3.39 -2.59
C GLY A 60 -6.11 2.87 -2.79
N ILE A 61 -7.08 3.75 -3.04
CA ILE A 61 -8.46 3.35 -3.36
C ILE A 61 -8.59 2.94 -4.82
N LEU A 62 -8.20 3.83 -5.74
CA LEU A 62 -8.44 3.62 -7.17
C LEU A 62 -7.52 2.56 -7.77
N GLY A 63 -6.29 2.40 -7.28
CA GLY A 63 -5.33 1.41 -7.78
C GLY A 63 -5.88 -0.02 -7.83
N PRO A 64 -6.31 -0.62 -6.70
CA PRO A 64 -6.90 -1.96 -6.68
C PRO A 64 -8.22 -2.06 -7.45
N ILE A 65 -9.06 -1.02 -7.43
CA ILE A 65 -10.32 -1.00 -8.18
C ILE A 65 -10.05 -1.04 -9.69
N LEU A 66 -9.17 -0.19 -10.18
CA LEU A 66 -8.79 -0.15 -11.59
C LEU A 66 -8.09 -1.44 -12.01
N SER A 67 -7.20 -1.98 -11.18
CA SER A 67 -6.57 -3.28 -11.45
C SER A 67 -7.62 -4.38 -11.60
N SER A 68 -8.59 -4.45 -10.68
CA SER A 68 -9.67 -5.45 -10.75
C SER A 68 -10.55 -5.25 -11.99
N LEU A 69 -10.86 -4.01 -12.34
CA LEU A 69 -11.66 -3.68 -13.52
C LEU A 69 -10.96 -4.09 -14.83
N PHE A 70 -9.66 -3.82 -14.96
CA PHE A 70 -8.92 -4.09 -16.20
C PHE A 70 -8.42 -5.52 -16.33
N THR A 71 -8.17 -6.21 -15.22
CA THR A 71 -7.45 -7.49 -15.22
C THR A 71 -8.24 -8.63 -14.56
N GLY A 72 -9.38 -8.34 -13.95
CA GLY A 72 -10.15 -9.28 -13.14
C GLY A 72 -9.53 -9.59 -11.77
N MET A 73 -8.37 -9.01 -11.45
CA MET A 73 -7.64 -9.20 -10.19
C MET A 73 -7.30 -7.84 -9.53
N PRO A 74 -7.47 -7.69 -8.20
CA PRO A 74 -7.81 -8.73 -7.23
C PRO A 74 -9.29 -9.18 -7.32
N PRO A 75 -9.61 -10.44 -6.97
CA PRO A 75 -10.98 -10.93 -6.95
C PRO A 75 -11.88 -10.12 -6.01
N VAL A 76 -13.16 -10.00 -6.37
CA VAL A 76 -14.16 -9.20 -5.62
C VAL A 76 -14.27 -9.63 -4.15
N ALA A 77 -13.97 -10.89 -3.82
CA ALA A 77 -13.98 -11.39 -2.45
C ALA A 77 -12.90 -10.76 -1.54
N VAL A 78 -11.75 -10.37 -2.09
CA VAL A 78 -10.61 -9.80 -1.35
C VAL A 78 -10.43 -8.30 -1.64
N LEU A 79 -11.02 -7.82 -2.73
CA LEU A 79 -10.94 -6.44 -3.17
C LEU A 79 -11.31 -5.41 -2.08
N PRO A 80 -12.44 -5.51 -1.35
CA PRO A 80 -12.79 -4.51 -0.33
C PRO A 80 -11.74 -4.40 0.78
N THR A 81 -11.23 -5.52 1.28
CA THR A 81 -10.17 -5.52 2.30
C THR A 81 -8.88 -4.91 1.78
N MET A 82 -8.51 -5.20 0.54
CA MET A 82 -7.29 -4.68 -0.09
C MET A 82 -7.38 -3.18 -0.38
N VAL A 83 -8.56 -2.70 -0.80
CA VAL A 83 -8.84 -1.26 -0.98
C VAL A 83 -8.64 -0.51 0.33
N VAL A 84 -9.20 -1.03 1.43
CA VAL A 84 -9.05 -0.40 2.75
C VAL A 84 -7.60 -0.41 3.22
N GLU A 85 -6.91 -1.54 3.08
CA GLU A 85 -5.48 -1.65 3.42
C GLU A 85 -4.64 -0.63 2.65
N LEU A 86 -4.73 -0.63 1.31
CA LEU A 86 -3.94 0.25 0.46
C LEU A 86 -4.29 1.73 0.66
N ALA A 87 -5.57 2.07 0.85
CA ALA A 87 -5.98 3.44 1.15
C ALA A 87 -5.29 3.95 2.43
N ILE A 88 -5.23 3.13 3.47
CA ILE A 88 -4.61 3.49 4.75
C ILE A 88 -3.09 3.56 4.61
N TYR A 89 -2.46 2.66 3.85
CA TYR A 89 -1.04 2.73 3.54
C TYR A 89 -0.67 4.07 2.88
N GLY A 90 -1.37 4.45 1.80
CA GLY A 90 -1.10 5.68 1.07
C GLY A 90 -1.39 6.93 1.90
N LEU A 91 -2.49 6.92 2.67
CA LEU A 91 -2.85 8.00 3.57
C LEU A 91 -1.79 8.17 4.66
N MET A 92 -1.48 7.12 5.42
CA MET A 92 -0.55 7.17 6.55
C MET A 92 0.88 7.47 6.11
N ALA A 93 1.33 6.96 4.96
CA ALA A 93 2.66 7.26 4.44
C ALA A 93 2.82 8.76 4.21
N GLY A 94 1.83 9.42 3.57
CA GLY A 94 1.88 10.86 3.34
C GLY A 94 1.67 11.70 4.59
N LEU A 95 0.85 11.23 5.54
CA LEU A 95 0.55 11.97 6.77
C LEU A 95 1.74 11.92 7.74
N LEU A 96 2.30 10.73 7.98
CA LEU A 96 3.47 10.54 8.83
C LEU A 96 4.69 11.27 8.27
N PHE A 97 4.90 11.23 6.95
CA PHE A 97 6.03 11.92 6.33
C PHE A 97 5.95 13.45 6.46
N HIS A 98 4.75 14.01 6.54
CA HIS A 98 4.57 15.43 6.78
C HIS A 98 4.72 15.82 8.26
N LEU A 99 4.28 14.95 9.17
CA LEU A 99 4.31 15.20 10.61
C LEU A 99 5.68 14.95 11.24
N ILE A 100 6.44 13.98 10.74
CA ILE A 100 7.74 13.61 11.28
C ILE A 100 8.79 14.56 10.70
N ASN A 101 9.53 15.23 11.59
CA ASN A 101 10.59 16.16 11.21
C ASN A 101 11.81 15.93 12.10
N THR A 102 12.52 14.83 11.87
CA THR A 102 13.71 14.47 12.64
C THR A 102 14.97 15.15 12.10
N LYS A 103 14.82 16.07 11.12
CA LYS A 103 15.88 16.74 10.35
C LYS A 103 16.75 15.80 9.50
N LYS A 104 16.49 14.49 9.55
CA LYS A 104 17.17 13.45 8.75
C LYS A 104 16.14 12.84 7.82
N LEU A 105 16.21 13.19 6.53
CA LEU A 105 15.27 12.73 5.52
C LEU A 105 15.13 11.20 5.48
N THR A 106 16.25 10.48 5.56
CA THR A 106 16.24 9.01 5.56
C THR A 106 15.47 8.44 6.74
N LEU A 107 15.66 9.02 7.94
CA LEU A 107 14.94 8.57 9.14
C LEU A 107 13.44 8.85 9.02
N ASP A 108 13.08 10.04 8.54
CA ASP A 108 11.68 10.44 8.34
C ASP A 108 10.98 9.51 7.33
N LEU A 109 11.67 9.12 6.25
CA LEU A 109 11.18 8.13 5.27
C LEU A 109 10.94 6.76 5.91
N TYR A 110 11.93 6.21 6.63
CA TYR A 110 11.79 4.89 7.26
C TYR A 110 10.69 4.85 8.32
N ILE A 111 10.59 5.87 9.19
CA ILE A 111 9.56 5.91 10.22
C ILE A 111 8.17 6.01 9.58
N SER A 112 8.02 6.86 8.54
CA SER A 112 6.74 7.00 7.83
C SER A 112 6.34 5.71 7.12
N LEU A 113 7.30 5.05 6.49
CA LEU A 113 7.10 3.82 5.75
C LEU A 113 6.72 2.66 6.69
N ILE A 114 7.49 2.44 7.76
CA ILE A 114 7.20 1.41 8.76
C ILE A 114 5.88 1.71 9.49
N GLY A 115 5.64 2.98 9.85
CA GLY A 115 4.40 3.40 10.50
C GLY A 115 3.18 3.14 9.62
N ALA A 116 3.23 3.51 8.34
CA ALA A 116 2.15 3.24 7.38
C ALA A 116 1.90 1.74 7.22
N MET A 117 2.97 0.95 7.12
CA MET A 117 2.90 -0.51 7.03
C MET A 117 2.25 -1.17 8.25
N LEU A 118 2.52 -0.68 9.46
CA LEU A 118 1.94 -1.22 10.68
C LEU A 118 0.48 -0.81 10.82
N VAL A 119 0.17 0.48 10.64
CA VAL A 119 -1.19 1.00 10.77
C VAL A 119 -2.10 0.35 9.74
N GLY A 120 -1.66 0.24 8.49
CA GLY A 120 -2.45 -0.41 7.45
C GLY A 120 -2.78 -1.88 7.76
N ARG A 121 -1.81 -2.66 8.25
CA ARG A 121 -2.03 -4.07 8.64
C ARG A 121 -2.97 -4.23 9.83
N VAL A 122 -2.84 -3.35 10.82
CA VAL A 122 -3.72 -3.35 12.00
C VAL A 122 -5.15 -3.03 11.56
N VAL A 123 -5.35 -1.96 10.79
CA VAL A 123 -6.70 -1.58 10.37
C VAL A 123 -7.29 -2.60 9.38
N ALA A 124 -6.50 -3.11 8.43
CA ALA A 124 -6.96 -4.18 7.53
C ALA A 124 -7.35 -5.45 8.30
N GLY A 125 -6.59 -5.80 9.35
CA GLY A 125 -6.91 -6.88 10.27
C GLY A 125 -8.24 -6.67 10.99
N LEU A 126 -8.43 -5.50 11.59
CA LEU A 126 -9.66 -5.13 12.29
C LEU A 126 -10.87 -5.13 11.34
N VAL A 127 -10.74 -4.48 10.19
CA VAL A 127 -11.81 -4.39 9.19
C VAL A 127 -12.17 -5.76 8.65
N ARG A 128 -11.19 -6.63 8.39
CA ARG A 128 -11.47 -8.01 7.99
C ARG A 128 -12.15 -8.81 9.10
N ALA A 129 -11.71 -8.66 10.34
CA ALA A 129 -12.25 -9.41 11.49
C ALA A 129 -13.67 -8.98 11.87
N PHE A 130 -14.00 -7.70 11.76
CA PHE A 130 -15.31 -7.17 12.21
C PHE A 130 -16.32 -6.98 11.09
N ILE A 131 -15.88 -6.72 9.86
CA ILE A 131 -16.79 -6.32 8.75
C ILE A 131 -16.89 -7.43 7.70
N PHE A 132 -15.75 -7.93 7.19
CA PHE A 132 -15.77 -8.77 5.98
C PHE A 132 -15.77 -10.29 6.25
N SER A 133 -15.27 -10.75 7.40
CA SER A 133 -15.25 -12.19 7.74
C SER A 133 -15.38 -12.42 9.26
N PRO A 134 -16.48 -11.94 9.88
CA PRO A 134 -16.69 -12.09 11.32
C PRO A 134 -16.65 -13.56 11.75
N GLY A 135 -15.81 -13.85 12.75
CA GLY A 135 -15.64 -15.20 13.32
C GLY A 135 -14.77 -16.17 12.52
N GLN A 136 -14.30 -15.81 11.32
CA GLN A 136 -13.47 -16.69 10.48
C GLN A 136 -11.97 -16.30 10.49
N VAL A 137 -11.65 -15.07 10.89
CA VAL A 137 -10.26 -14.59 10.96
C VAL A 137 -9.66 -15.00 12.31
N THR A 138 -8.76 -15.97 12.29
CA THR A 138 -7.96 -16.31 13.47
C THR A 138 -6.75 -15.38 13.59
N MET A 139 -6.31 -15.11 14.82
CA MET A 139 -5.08 -14.35 15.07
C MET A 139 -3.87 -14.97 14.36
N LYS A 140 -3.81 -16.31 14.32
CA LYS A 140 -2.77 -17.05 13.60
C LYS A 140 -2.81 -16.75 12.09
N ALA A 141 -3.98 -16.83 11.47
CA ALA A 141 -4.11 -16.55 10.03
C ALA A 141 -3.77 -15.09 9.69
N TRP A 142 -4.14 -14.14 10.54
CA TRP A 142 -3.77 -12.73 10.38
C TRP A 142 -2.25 -12.55 10.44
N VAL A 143 -1.57 -13.06 11.48
CA VAL A 143 -0.11 -12.94 11.62
C VAL A 143 0.61 -13.61 10.45
N THR A 144 0.21 -14.84 10.09
CA THR A 144 0.86 -15.57 8.99
C THR A 144 0.69 -14.86 7.65
N SER A 145 -0.49 -14.32 7.36
CA SER A 145 -0.75 -13.62 6.10
C SER A 145 0.03 -12.30 6.00
N TYR A 146 -0.07 -11.44 7.02
CA TYR A 146 0.42 -10.07 6.94
C TYR A 146 1.89 -9.89 7.30
N PHE A 147 2.49 -10.81 8.08
CA PHE A 147 3.87 -10.67 8.55
C PHE A 147 4.80 -11.76 8.04
N VAL A 148 4.35 -13.01 7.98
CA VAL A 148 5.22 -14.13 7.56
C VAL A 148 5.25 -14.26 6.04
N THR A 149 4.08 -14.37 5.42
CA THR A 149 3.96 -14.58 3.97
C THR A 149 4.41 -13.35 3.19
N ALA A 150 4.04 -12.17 3.67
CA ALA A 150 4.37 -10.88 3.07
C ALA A 150 5.80 -10.38 3.36
N LEU A 151 6.60 -11.13 4.14
CA LEU A 151 7.94 -10.70 4.56
C LEU A 151 8.85 -10.31 3.38
N PRO A 152 8.92 -11.08 2.28
CA PRO A 152 9.72 -10.70 1.12
C PRO A 152 9.27 -9.35 0.53
N GLY A 153 7.96 -9.12 0.40
CA GLY A 153 7.40 -7.86 -0.05
C GLY A 153 7.74 -6.68 0.87
N ILE A 154 7.71 -6.88 2.19
CA ILE A 154 8.12 -5.86 3.17
C ILE A 154 9.58 -5.46 2.97
N VAL A 155 10.46 -6.45 2.83
CA VAL A 155 11.89 -6.21 2.62
C VAL A 155 12.11 -5.42 1.32
N ILE A 156 11.43 -5.80 0.24
CA ILE A 156 11.50 -5.07 -1.04
C ILE A 156 11.04 -3.63 -0.87
N GLN A 157 9.92 -3.39 -0.18
CA GLN A 157 9.41 -2.03 0.06
C GLN A 157 10.41 -1.17 0.86
N LEU A 158 11.03 -1.75 1.89
CA LEU A 158 12.00 -1.05 2.75
C LEU A 158 13.34 -0.75 2.05
N ILE A 159 13.71 -1.52 1.04
CA ILE A 159 14.93 -1.29 0.25
C ILE A 159 14.64 -0.36 -0.92
N LEU A 160 13.57 -0.61 -1.68
CA LEU A 160 13.32 0.04 -2.96
C LEU A 160 12.76 1.47 -2.82
N ILE A 161 11.94 1.74 -1.79
CA ILE A 161 11.28 3.03 -1.64
C ILE A 161 12.24 4.13 -1.13
N PRO A 162 13.14 3.86 -0.16
CA PRO A 162 14.05 4.87 0.36
C PRO A 162 15.37 5.03 -0.43
N ALA A 163 15.69 4.10 -1.34
CA ALA A 163 16.90 4.11 -2.17
C ALA A 163 16.82 5.11 -3.34
#